data_AF-A0A2L2XYV8-F1
#
_entry.id   AF-A0A2L2XYV8-F1
#
_cell.length_a   1.000
_cell.length_b   1.000
_cell.length_c   1.000
_cell.angle_alpha   90.00
_cell.angle_beta   90.00
_cell.angle_gamma   90.00
#
_symmetry.space_group_name_H-M   'P 1'
#
loop_
_entity.id
_entity.type
_entity.pdbx_description
1 polymer ?
#
loop_
_entity_poly.entity_id
_entity_poly.type
_entity_poly.pdbx_seq_one_letter_code
_entity_poly.pdbx_strand_id
1 'polypeptide(L)'
;ELVELLENTSINIDVKYKGWECILGLTATDEGQNNLTNKKFITFLLSTLNKNEKNDPTTNLAYKCLINLSSNKEGALKLMSYKDDLISDLLSKMNDPTHSHIEPMCYIVNNLSSHVSFLSDDEPRSFPIDKLKDVLKYFLSSEASIREKYRFLALVFANVTKHVVGRKLFMENNSYLADLFIVPSNASESVIRRLGVSLTVRNCCFETDCHSKLLDELTLLPNILLPLMGPEEYKEEEMEKLPIDCQYLEESKGREEHPKIRRTLVQALCLLCYTEHGWNYLKENGVYYVTRELHNWEKDESVIEAIETLLLYLLVENYTAPDAKGKESILNTELVRPSETDVVKDLPDFII
;
A
#
# COMPACT_ATOMS: atom_id res chain seq x y z
N GLU A 1 32.26 -18.98 -8.79
CA GLU A 1 32.71 -18.39 -10.07
C GLU A 1 32.24 -16.94 -10.29
N LEU A 2 31.01 -16.65 -10.70
CA LEU A 2 30.58 -15.24 -10.97
C LEU A 2 30.68 -14.31 -9.75
N VAL A 3 30.25 -14.76 -8.56
CA VAL A 3 30.38 -13.96 -7.32
C VAL A 3 31.85 -13.71 -6.98
N GLU A 4 32.71 -14.71 -7.11
CA GLU A 4 34.15 -14.59 -6.84
C GLU A 4 34.85 -13.67 -7.84
N LEU A 5 34.40 -13.68 -9.10
CA LEU A 5 34.83 -12.72 -10.12
C LEU A 5 34.48 -11.29 -9.67
N LEU A 6 33.25 -11.03 -9.22
CA LEU A 6 32.82 -9.69 -8.81
C LEU A 6 33.43 -9.21 -7.49
N GLU A 7 33.83 -10.14 -6.61
CA GLU A 7 34.57 -9.83 -5.38
C GLU A 7 36.04 -9.48 -5.63
N ASN A 8 36.59 -9.89 -6.78
CA ASN A 8 37.99 -9.62 -7.12
C ASN A 8 38.22 -8.14 -7.49
N THR A 9 38.95 -7.43 -6.62
CA THR A 9 39.26 -6.00 -6.76
C THR A 9 40.25 -5.69 -7.89
N SER A 10 40.95 -6.69 -8.41
CA SER A 10 41.97 -6.53 -9.46
C SER A 10 41.39 -6.62 -10.88
N ILE A 11 40.09 -6.89 -11.01
CA ILE A 11 39.41 -7.03 -12.31
C ILE A 11 39.01 -5.67 -12.86
N ASN A 12 39.09 -5.53 -14.18
CA ASN A 12 38.66 -4.35 -14.92
C ASN A 12 37.18 -4.02 -14.62
N ILE A 13 36.89 -2.72 -14.42
CA ILE A 13 35.57 -2.24 -14.01
C ILE A 13 34.46 -2.58 -15.01
N ASP A 14 34.75 -2.57 -16.32
CA ASP A 14 33.78 -2.89 -17.38
C ASP A 14 33.44 -4.38 -17.37
N VAL A 15 34.44 -5.24 -17.10
CA VAL A 15 34.23 -6.69 -16.93
C VAL A 15 33.38 -6.95 -15.70
N LYS A 16 33.63 -6.23 -14.60
CA LYS A 16 32.83 -6.31 -13.38
C LYS A 16 31.38 -5.85 -13.64
N TYR A 17 31.19 -4.78 -14.40
CA TYR A 17 29.87 -4.26 -14.76
C TYR A 17 29.08 -5.27 -15.62
N LYS A 18 29.69 -5.85 -16.66
CA LYS A 18 29.08 -6.92 -17.45
C LYS A 18 28.73 -8.15 -16.61
N GLY A 19 29.58 -8.51 -15.65
CA GLY A 19 29.29 -9.58 -14.71
C GLY A 19 28.04 -9.29 -13.86
N TRP A 20 27.86 -8.04 -13.41
CA TRP A 20 26.64 -7.62 -12.74
C TRP A 20 25.41 -7.63 -13.66
N GLU A 21 25.52 -7.22 -14.92
CA GLU A 21 24.42 -7.31 -15.90
C GLU A 21 23.97 -8.76 -16.11
N CYS A 22 24.92 -9.70 -16.20
CA CYS A 22 24.61 -11.13 -16.25
C CYS A 22 23.88 -11.60 -14.99
N ILE A 23 24.34 -11.22 -13.80
CA ILE A 23 23.67 -11.57 -12.54
C ILE A 23 22.25 -10.98 -12.50
N LEU A 24 22.09 -9.71 -12.90
CA LEU A 24 20.79 -9.07 -12.94
C LEU A 24 19.83 -9.84 -13.85
N GLY A 25 20.25 -10.17 -15.07
CA GLY A 25 19.45 -10.96 -16.01
C GLY A 25 19.08 -12.34 -15.47
N LEU A 26 19.98 -13.01 -14.73
CA LEU A 26 19.68 -14.28 -14.09
C LEU A 26 18.69 -14.13 -12.92
N THR A 27 18.78 -13.07 -12.12
CA THR A 27 17.79 -12.84 -11.05
C THR A 27 16.39 -12.56 -11.59
N ALA A 28 16.28 -12.10 -12.84
CA ALA A 28 14.99 -11.81 -13.48
C ALA A 28 14.25 -13.07 -14.00
N THR A 29 14.86 -14.27 -13.96
CA THR A 29 14.23 -15.50 -14.44
C THR A 29 14.09 -16.53 -13.32
N ASP A 30 13.02 -17.32 -13.34
CA ASP A 30 12.80 -18.37 -12.33
C ASP A 30 13.96 -19.37 -12.25
N GLU A 31 14.49 -19.79 -13.41
CA GLU A 31 15.64 -20.69 -13.49
C GLU A 31 16.89 -20.08 -12.85
N GLY A 32 17.18 -18.80 -13.13
CA GLY A 32 18.34 -18.12 -12.56
C GLY A 32 18.17 -17.89 -11.06
N GLN A 33 16.97 -17.53 -10.58
CA GLN A 33 16.69 -17.44 -9.14
C GLN A 33 16.89 -18.77 -8.42
N ASN A 34 16.43 -19.88 -9.01
CA ASN A 34 16.57 -21.21 -8.40
C ASN A 34 18.03 -21.63 -8.25
N ASN A 35 18.88 -21.30 -9.22
CA ASN A 35 20.29 -21.67 -9.23
C ASN A 35 21.20 -20.69 -8.45
N LEU A 36 20.87 -19.39 -8.43
CA LEU A 36 21.72 -18.36 -7.82
C LEU A 36 21.42 -18.13 -6.33
N THR A 37 20.18 -18.33 -5.88
CA THR A 37 19.71 -17.88 -4.55
C THR A 37 20.20 -18.79 -3.43
N ASN A 38 21.49 -18.67 -3.11
CA ASN A 38 22.14 -19.34 -1.99
C ASN A 38 22.72 -18.32 -0.99
N LYS A 39 23.13 -18.81 0.19
CA LYS A 39 23.67 -17.97 1.28
C LYS A 39 24.82 -17.08 0.82
N LYS A 40 25.75 -17.59 0.00
CA LYS A 40 26.93 -16.85 -0.46
C LYS A 40 26.52 -15.68 -1.35
N PHE A 41 25.62 -15.93 -2.30
CA PHE A 41 25.12 -14.88 -3.20
C PHE A 41 24.34 -13.79 -2.46
N ILE A 42 23.45 -14.16 -1.54
CA ILE A 42 22.69 -13.18 -0.75
C ILE A 42 23.63 -12.36 0.15
N THR A 43 24.60 -13.00 0.80
CA THR A 43 25.62 -12.30 1.60
C THR A 43 26.41 -11.31 0.73
N PHE A 44 26.78 -11.70 -0.49
CA PHE A 44 27.45 -10.83 -1.45
C PHE A 44 26.61 -9.60 -1.82
N LEU A 45 25.33 -9.78 -2.17
CA LEU A 45 24.42 -8.66 -2.47
C LEU A 45 24.30 -7.70 -1.29
N LEU A 46 24.03 -8.22 -0.09
CA LEU A 46 23.89 -7.40 1.13
C LEU A 46 25.18 -6.69 1.51
N SER A 47 26.34 -7.34 1.32
CA SER A 47 27.65 -6.70 1.55
C SER A 47 27.88 -5.54 0.58
N THR A 48 27.38 -5.65 -0.66
CA THR A 48 27.49 -4.60 -1.68
C THR A 48 26.66 -3.38 -1.27
N LEU A 49 25.46 -3.58 -0.72
CA LEU A 49 24.63 -2.49 -0.19
C LEU A 49 25.25 -1.72 0.99
N ASN A 50 26.19 -2.32 1.72
CA ASN A 50 26.85 -1.72 2.88
C ASN A 50 28.16 -1.00 2.53
N LYS A 51 28.67 -1.17 1.30
CA LYS A 51 29.85 -0.47 0.81
C LYS A 51 29.41 0.96 0.45
N ASN A 52 29.59 1.87 1.41
CA ASN A 52 29.13 3.26 1.42
C ASN A 52 29.80 4.17 0.37
N GLU A 53 29.82 3.78 -0.90
CA GLU A 53 30.15 4.70 -1.98
C GLU A 53 28.84 5.31 -2.50
N LYS A 54 28.57 6.56 -2.08
CA LYS A 54 27.46 7.34 -2.65
C LYS A 54 27.61 7.31 -4.18
N ASN A 55 26.64 6.68 -4.85
CA ASN A 55 26.55 6.53 -6.31
C ASN A 55 27.43 5.45 -6.96
N ASP A 56 27.81 4.38 -6.25
CA ASP A 56 28.38 3.20 -6.92
C ASP A 56 27.31 2.51 -7.80
N PRO A 57 27.51 2.41 -9.13
CA PRO A 57 26.58 1.74 -10.04
C PRO A 57 26.26 0.29 -9.62
N THR A 58 27.19 -0.38 -8.94
CA THR A 58 26.98 -1.76 -8.47
C THR A 58 25.99 -1.85 -7.30
N THR A 59 25.82 -0.77 -6.54
CA THR A 59 24.78 -0.70 -5.49
C THR A 59 23.38 -0.71 -6.10
N ASN A 60 23.16 0.03 -7.19
CA ASN A 60 21.91 0.01 -7.93
C ASN A 60 21.60 -1.38 -8.49
N LEU A 61 22.60 -2.05 -9.08
CA LEU A 61 22.45 -3.41 -9.60
C LEU A 61 22.15 -4.41 -8.48
N ALA A 62 22.76 -4.27 -7.30
CA ALA A 62 22.46 -5.10 -6.14
C ALA A 62 21.02 -4.90 -5.63
N TYR A 63 20.52 -3.65 -5.58
CA TYR A 63 19.11 -3.40 -5.25
C TYR A 63 18.18 -4.04 -6.28
N LYS A 64 18.45 -3.87 -7.58
CA LYS A 64 17.65 -4.52 -8.65
C LYS A 64 17.61 -6.05 -8.50
N CYS A 65 18.75 -6.66 -8.18
CA CYS A 65 18.80 -8.11 -7.91
C CYS A 65 17.92 -8.49 -6.71
N LEU A 66 18.00 -7.76 -5.59
CA LEU A 66 17.16 -8.04 -4.42
C LEU A 66 15.68 -7.83 -4.68
N ILE A 67 15.33 -6.84 -5.49
CA ILE A 67 13.97 -6.59 -5.94
C ILE A 67 13.45 -7.81 -6.71
N ASN A 68 14.20 -8.28 -7.70
CA ASN A 68 13.84 -9.47 -8.47
C ASN A 68 13.69 -10.71 -7.57
N LEU A 69 14.64 -10.95 -6.67
CA LEU A 69 14.60 -12.06 -5.72
C LEU A 69 13.42 -11.98 -4.75
N SER A 70 13.03 -10.78 -4.33
CA SER A 70 11.91 -10.58 -3.40
C SER A 70 10.53 -10.67 -4.07
N SER A 71 10.47 -10.58 -5.41
CA SER A 71 9.21 -10.43 -6.17
C SER A 71 8.27 -11.66 -6.15
N ASN A 72 8.79 -12.82 -5.75
CA ASN A 72 8.01 -14.05 -5.59
C ASN A 72 8.22 -14.68 -4.22
N LYS A 73 7.31 -15.60 -3.87
CA LYS A 73 7.26 -16.21 -2.53
C LYS A 73 8.53 -17.00 -2.21
N GLU A 74 9.06 -17.76 -3.16
CA GLU A 74 10.22 -18.63 -2.92
C GLU A 74 11.48 -17.81 -2.65
N GLY A 75 11.77 -16.83 -3.50
CA GLY A 75 12.92 -15.96 -3.36
C GLY A 75 12.82 -15.08 -2.10
N ALA A 76 11.64 -14.55 -1.77
CA ALA A 76 11.42 -13.82 -0.52
C ALA A 76 11.69 -14.69 0.72
N LEU A 77 11.20 -15.94 0.74
CA LEU A 77 11.45 -16.88 1.84
C LEU A 77 12.94 -17.23 1.97
N LYS A 78 13.64 -17.44 0.84
CA LYS A 78 15.10 -17.65 0.83
C LYS A 78 15.86 -16.43 1.33
N LEU A 79 15.52 -15.22 0.89
CA LEU A 79 16.14 -13.98 1.39
C LEU A 79 16.03 -13.89 2.92
N MET A 80 14.82 -14.06 3.44
CA MET A 80 14.58 -13.98 4.88
C MET A 80 15.16 -15.16 5.67
N SER A 81 15.44 -16.32 5.04
CA SER A 81 16.12 -17.43 5.72
C SER A 81 17.62 -17.21 5.90
N TYR A 82 18.24 -16.42 5.03
CA TYR A 82 19.65 -16.07 5.15
C TYR A 82 19.91 -14.73 5.86
N LYS A 83 18.91 -13.84 5.91
CA LYS A 83 18.94 -12.55 6.61
C LYS A 83 17.55 -12.22 7.17
N ASP A 84 17.27 -12.71 8.37
CA ASP A 84 15.96 -12.61 9.04
C ASP A 84 15.60 -11.19 9.51
N ASP A 85 16.60 -10.37 9.79
CA ASP A 85 16.51 -8.96 10.15
C ASP A 85 16.55 -8.00 8.93
N LEU A 86 16.50 -8.51 7.70
CA LEU A 86 16.62 -7.70 6.48
C LEU A 86 15.63 -6.51 6.44
N ILE A 87 14.35 -6.75 6.78
CA ILE A 87 13.35 -5.68 6.82
C ILE A 87 13.72 -4.61 7.85
N SER A 88 14.21 -5.04 9.02
CA SER A 88 14.63 -4.12 10.09
C SER A 88 15.81 -3.26 9.67
N ASP A 89 16.80 -3.87 9.00
CA ASP A 89 17.97 -3.18 8.46
C ASP A 89 17.57 -2.13 7.41
N LEU A 90 16.68 -2.51 6.47
CA LEU A 90 16.21 -1.60 5.43
C LEU A 90 15.41 -0.42 6.02
N LEU A 91 14.49 -0.67 6.96
CA LEU A 91 13.75 0.40 7.63
C LEU A 91 14.66 1.33 8.44
N SER A 92 15.68 0.77 9.09
CA SER A 92 16.68 1.56 9.82
C SER A 92 17.47 2.48 8.88
N LYS A 93 17.87 1.99 7.70
CA LYS A 93 18.51 2.82 6.66
C LYS A 93 17.57 3.86 6.06
N MET A 94 16.28 3.54 5.95
CA MET A 94 15.25 4.48 5.52
C MET A 94 14.99 5.61 6.53
N ASN A 95 15.51 5.54 7.76
CA ASN A 95 15.44 6.64 8.73
C ASN A 95 16.49 7.74 8.48
N ASP A 96 17.00 7.84 7.25
CA ASP A 96 17.81 8.95 6.74
C ASP A 96 17.21 9.43 5.39
N PRO A 97 16.50 10.58 5.36
CA PRO A 97 15.84 11.06 4.14
C PRO A 97 16.84 11.44 3.04
N THR A 98 18.12 11.62 3.38
CA THR A 98 19.19 11.92 2.42
C THR A 98 19.68 10.68 1.67
N HIS A 99 19.31 9.47 2.11
CA HIS A 99 19.74 8.23 1.49
C HIS A 99 19.22 8.09 0.05
N SER A 100 20.10 7.83 -0.93
CA SER A 100 19.73 7.84 -2.35
C SER A 100 18.78 6.72 -2.78
N HIS A 101 18.72 5.61 -2.03
CA HIS A 101 18.01 4.39 -2.42
C HIS A 101 16.79 4.09 -1.55
N ILE A 102 16.06 5.10 -1.06
CA ILE A 102 14.86 4.88 -0.23
C ILE A 102 13.78 4.12 -1.00
N GLU A 103 13.50 4.50 -2.24
CA GLU A 103 12.49 3.84 -3.07
C GLU A 103 12.73 2.33 -3.28
N PRO A 104 13.92 1.85 -3.71
CA PRO A 104 14.16 0.41 -3.84
C PRO A 104 14.10 -0.32 -2.49
N MET A 105 14.49 0.33 -1.38
CA MET A 105 14.28 -0.26 -0.05
C MET A 105 12.80 -0.42 0.29
N CYS A 106 11.97 0.58 0.00
CA CYS A 106 10.52 0.48 0.18
C CYS A 106 9.94 -0.67 -0.67
N TYR A 107 10.40 -0.82 -1.92
CA TYR A 107 9.91 -1.85 -2.81
C TYR A 107 10.28 -3.26 -2.34
N ILE A 108 11.52 -3.47 -1.89
CA ILE A 108 11.96 -4.75 -1.30
C ILE A 108 11.13 -5.06 -0.06
N VAL A 109 10.95 -4.09 0.86
CA VAL A 109 10.13 -4.30 2.07
C VAL A 109 8.67 -4.61 1.69
N ASN A 110 8.09 -3.93 0.72
CA ASN A 110 6.76 -4.22 0.20
C ASN A 110 6.67 -5.67 -0.28
N ASN A 111 7.58 -6.10 -1.15
CA ASN A 111 7.59 -7.46 -1.69
C ASN A 111 7.71 -8.51 -0.58
N LEU A 112 8.67 -8.35 0.34
CA LEU A 112 8.87 -9.26 1.46
C LEU A 112 7.62 -9.32 2.35
N SER A 113 7.07 -8.17 2.74
CA SER A 113 5.85 -8.06 3.57
C SER A 113 4.60 -8.66 2.91
N SER A 114 4.59 -8.82 1.59
CA SER A 114 3.48 -9.44 0.86
C SER A 114 3.57 -10.96 0.78
N HIS A 115 4.79 -11.51 0.91
CA HIS A 115 5.09 -12.92 0.66
C HIS A 115 5.38 -13.76 1.89
N VAL A 116 5.87 -13.10 2.94
CA VAL A 116 6.30 -13.74 4.18
C VAL A 116 5.34 -13.28 5.27
N SER A 117 4.79 -14.24 6.01
CA SER A 117 3.96 -13.92 7.17
C SER A 117 4.88 -13.46 8.30
N PHE A 118 4.62 -12.28 8.86
CA PHE A 118 5.42 -11.69 9.94
C PHE A 118 4.60 -11.35 11.19
N LEU A 119 3.28 -11.56 11.13
CA LEU A 119 2.30 -10.96 12.04
C LEU A 119 1.34 -12.01 12.63
N SER A 120 1.82 -13.25 12.79
CA SER A 120 1.11 -14.34 13.47
C SER A 120 1.95 -14.89 14.62
N ASP A 121 1.29 -15.26 15.72
CA ASP A 121 1.94 -15.71 16.96
C ASP A 121 2.81 -16.96 16.79
N ASP A 122 2.51 -17.78 15.77
CA ASP A 122 3.25 -19.01 15.46
C ASP A 122 4.49 -18.77 14.56
N GLU A 123 4.76 -17.54 14.13
CA GLU A 123 5.90 -17.25 13.26
C GLU A 123 7.17 -16.95 14.06
N PRO A 124 8.33 -17.51 13.66
CA PRO A 124 9.60 -17.23 14.32
C PRO A 124 10.11 -15.80 14.10
N ARG A 125 9.47 -15.01 13.24
CA ARG A 125 9.88 -13.66 12.85
C ARG A 125 8.76 -12.66 13.09
N SER A 126 9.07 -11.58 13.78
CA SER A 126 8.16 -10.44 13.95
C SER A 126 8.46 -9.33 12.94
N PHE A 127 7.43 -8.71 12.38
CA PHE A 127 7.62 -7.47 11.61
C PHE A 127 8.18 -6.36 12.53
N PRO A 128 9.21 -5.60 12.11
CA PRO A 128 9.82 -4.55 12.93
C PRO A 128 8.96 -3.27 12.95
N ILE A 129 7.83 -3.35 13.65
CA ILE A 129 6.82 -2.29 13.76
C ILE A 129 7.41 -0.96 14.25
N ASP A 130 8.29 -0.97 15.24
CA ASP A 130 8.88 0.27 15.77
C ASP A 130 9.73 1.00 14.73
N LYS A 131 10.43 0.24 13.87
CA LYS A 131 11.19 0.82 12.75
C LYS A 131 10.29 1.36 11.65
N LEU A 132 9.12 0.74 11.44
CA LEU A 132 8.09 1.30 10.55
C LEU A 132 7.58 2.65 11.09
N LYS A 133 7.34 2.76 12.41
CA LYS A 133 6.94 4.01 13.04
C LYS A 133 7.99 5.12 12.87
N ASP A 134 9.26 4.78 12.99
CA ASP A 134 10.36 5.75 12.85
C ASP A 134 10.37 6.44 11.47
N VAL A 135 9.93 5.74 10.41
CA VAL A 135 9.91 6.25 9.03
C VAL A 135 8.55 6.84 8.60
N LEU A 136 7.46 6.61 9.35
CA LEU A 136 6.12 7.16 9.06
C LEU A 136 6.14 8.69 8.92
N LYS A 137 6.93 9.38 9.76
CA LYS A 137 7.08 10.84 9.73
C LYS A 137 7.54 11.38 8.36
N TYR A 138 8.31 10.60 7.59
CA TYR A 138 8.76 11.02 6.26
C TYR A 138 7.67 10.84 5.21
N PHE A 139 6.88 9.76 5.32
CA PHE A 139 5.69 9.57 4.51
C PHE A 139 4.67 10.69 4.72
N LEU A 140 4.57 11.21 5.95
CA LEU A 140 3.67 12.29 6.37
C LEU A 140 4.33 13.68 6.31
N SER A 141 5.54 13.80 5.78
CA SER A 141 6.30 15.07 5.77
C SER A 141 5.52 16.20 5.09
N SER A 142 5.62 17.44 5.57
CA SER A 142 5.07 18.60 4.84
C SER A 142 5.88 18.94 3.57
N GLU A 143 7.12 18.45 3.46
CA GLU A 143 7.99 18.62 2.29
C GLU A 143 7.65 17.61 1.19
N ALA A 144 7.16 18.09 0.04
CA ALA A 144 6.72 17.25 -1.07
C ALA A 144 7.83 16.33 -1.62
N SER A 145 9.07 16.81 -1.70
CA SER A 145 10.23 16.02 -2.16
C SER A 145 10.53 14.84 -1.25
N ILE A 146 10.36 15.00 0.07
CA ILE A 146 10.50 13.91 1.03
C ILE A 146 9.32 12.95 0.87
N ARG A 147 8.08 13.45 0.86
CA ARG A 147 6.89 12.59 0.72
C ARG A 147 6.97 11.68 -0.51
N GLU A 148 7.34 12.25 -1.65
CA GLU A 148 7.44 11.53 -2.92
C GLU A 148 8.43 10.37 -2.83
N LYS A 149 9.59 10.61 -2.22
CA LYS A 149 10.64 9.59 -2.03
C LYS A 149 10.20 8.40 -1.18
N TYR A 150 9.23 8.59 -0.28
CA TYR A 150 8.71 7.56 0.61
C TYR A 150 7.34 7.02 0.17
N ARG A 151 6.80 7.42 -0.98
CA ARG A 151 5.44 7.06 -1.45
C ARG A 151 5.14 5.56 -1.43
N PHE A 152 6.15 4.73 -1.71
CA PHE A 152 6.03 3.26 -1.72
C PHE A 152 5.79 2.63 -0.35
N LEU A 153 6.07 3.33 0.75
CA LEU A 153 5.68 2.85 2.09
C LEU A 153 4.16 2.65 2.21
N ALA A 154 3.35 3.35 1.41
CA ALA A 154 1.89 3.16 1.40
C ALA A 154 1.50 1.69 1.12
N LEU A 155 2.25 0.99 0.27
CA LEU A 155 1.99 -0.43 -0.04
C LEU A 155 2.42 -1.35 1.11
N VAL A 156 3.48 -0.98 1.84
CA VAL A 156 3.90 -1.70 3.07
C VAL A 156 2.80 -1.61 4.13
N PHE A 157 2.21 -0.42 4.33
CA PHE A 157 1.10 -0.24 5.27
C PHE A 157 -0.11 -1.09 4.87
N ALA A 158 -0.43 -1.13 3.57
CA ALA A 158 -1.49 -1.96 3.04
C ALA A 158 -1.24 -3.45 3.30
N ASN A 159 0.01 -3.93 3.22
CA ASN A 159 0.35 -5.33 3.53
C ASN A 159 0.26 -5.62 5.03
N VAL A 160 0.84 -4.75 5.88
CA VAL A 160 0.81 -4.92 7.34
C VAL A 160 -0.62 -4.97 7.86
N THR A 161 -1.50 -4.09 7.37
CA THR A 161 -2.91 -4.02 7.79
C THR A 161 -3.80 -5.14 7.26
N LYS A 162 -3.29 -6.06 6.43
CA LYS A 162 -4.01 -7.33 6.14
C LYS A 162 -4.18 -8.18 7.41
N HIS A 163 -3.27 -8.04 8.36
CA HIS A 163 -3.28 -8.79 9.60
C HIS A 163 -3.93 -7.98 10.73
N VAL A 164 -4.63 -8.65 11.64
CA VAL A 164 -5.30 -8.04 12.80
C VAL A 164 -4.33 -7.19 13.63
N VAL A 165 -3.13 -7.72 13.90
CA VAL A 165 -2.07 -7.01 14.66
C VAL A 165 -1.68 -5.71 13.98
N GLY A 166 -1.54 -5.73 12.65
CA GLY A 166 -1.25 -4.54 11.86
C GLY A 166 -2.38 -3.52 11.89
N ARG A 167 -3.65 -3.93 11.82
CA ARG A 167 -4.78 -2.99 11.93
C ARG A 167 -4.82 -2.34 13.30
N LYS A 168 -4.70 -3.13 14.37
CA LYS A 168 -4.68 -2.63 15.74
C LYS A 168 -3.59 -1.59 15.94
N LEU A 169 -2.38 -1.84 15.44
CA LEU A 169 -1.29 -0.87 15.46
C LEU A 169 -1.67 0.50 14.88
N PHE A 170 -2.28 0.51 13.69
CA PHE A 170 -2.67 1.75 13.02
C PHE A 170 -3.84 2.44 13.73
N MET A 171 -4.65 1.69 14.48
CA MET A 171 -5.77 2.22 15.28
C MET A 171 -5.40 2.58 16.72
N GLU A 172 -4.30 2.05 17.28
CA GLU A 172 -3.88 2.27 18.68
C GLU A 172 -3.53 3.73 18.96
N ASN A 173 -2.93 4.41 17.98
CA ASN A 173 -2.59 5.82 18.07
C ASN A 173 -3.39 6.59 17.00
N ASN A 174 -4.44 7.30 17.44
CA ASN A 174 -5.38 8.02 16.57
C ASN A 174 -4.68 8.89 15.51
N SER A 175 -3.47 9.38 15.81
CA SER A 175 -2.69 10.19 14.89
C SER A 175 -2.32 9.48 13.58
N TYR A 176 -1.96 8.19 13.59
CA TYR A 176 -1.40 7.60 12.36
C TYR A 176 -2.44 7.45 11.25
N LEU A 177 -3.62 6.90 11.56
CA LEU A 177 -4.69 6.82 10.57
C LEU A 177 -5.22 8.21 10.21
N ALA A 178 -5.44 9.10 11.19
CA ALA A 178 -5.86 10.47 10.91
C ALA A 178 -4.90 11.20 9.95
N ASP A 179 -3.59 11.12 10.22
CA ASP A 179 -2.57 11.77 9.39
C ASP A 179 -2.45 11.15 7.99
N LEU A 180 -2.71 9.84 7.86
CA LEU A 180 -2.79 9.17 6.56
C LEU A 180 -3.97 9.67 5.72
N PHE A 181 -5.09 10.06 6.35
CA PHE A 181 -6.31 10.48 5.65
C PHE A 181 -6.28 11.91 5.13
N ILE A 182 -5.39 12.77 5.63
CA ILE A 182 -5.22 14.15 5.15
C ILE A 182 -4.71 14.20 3.69
N VAL A 183 -4.08 13.11 3.25
CA VAL A 183 -3.30 13.01 2.01
C VAL A 183 -4.11 12.71 0.74
N PRO A 184 -5.04 11.72 0.71
CA PRO A 184 -5.62 11.23 -0.54
C PRO A 184 -6.57 12.18 -1.28
N SER A 185 -6.94 13.33 -0.70
CA SER A 185 -7.83 14.30 -1.34
C SER A 185 -7.18 15.10 -2.48
N ASN A 186 -5.86 15.00 -2.66
CA ASN A 186 -5.13 15.74 -3.68
C ASN A 186 -4.79 14.85 -4.89
N ALA A 187 -5.46 15.08 -6.02
CA ALA A 187 -5.21 14.38 -7.28
C ALA A 187 -3.75 14.51 -7.79
N SER A 188 -2.99 15.50 -7.30
CA SER A 188 -1.57 15.70 -7.65
C SER A 188 -0.59 14.77 -6.92
N GLU A 189 -1.02 14.04 -5.90
CA GLU A 189 -0.18 13.04 -5.21
C GLU A 189 -0.06 11.76 -6.04
N SER A 190 1.03 10.99 -5.89
CA SER A 190 1.23 9.72 -6.65
C SER A 190 0.09 8.72 -6.45
N VAL A 191 -0.29 8.02 -7.52
CA VAL A 191 -1.31 6.96 -7.53
C VAL A 191 -0.95 5.85 -6.55
N ILE A 192 0.33 5.50 -6.43
CA ILE A 192 0.81 4.48 -5.49
C ILE A 192 0.50 4.87 -4.05
N ARG A 193 0.69 6.15 -3.72
CA ARG A 193 0.40 6.69 -2.39
C ARG A 193 -1.10 6.63 -2.10
N ARG A 194 -1.92 7.17 -3.02
CA ARG A 194 -3.39 7.17 -2.89
C ARG A 194 -3.96 5.75 -2.79
N LEU A 195 -3.46 4.83 -3.61
CA LEU A 195 -3.84 3.42 -3.59
C LEU A 195 -3.46 2.77 -2.26
N GLY A 196 -2.19 2.83 -1.84
CA GLY A 196 -1.75 2.17 -0.61
C GLY A 196 -2.46 2.70 0.64
N VAL A 197 -2.71 4.02 0.71
CA VAL A 197 -3.52 4.62 1.78
C VAL A 197 -4.95 4.08 1.73
N SER A 198 -5.61 4.11 0.56
CA SER A 198 -6.99 3.60 0.41
C SER A 198 -7.11 2.13 0.83
N LEU A 199 -6.13 1.29 0.46
CA LEU A 199 -6.09 -0.10 0.87
C LEU A 199 -5.92 -0.24 2.39
N THR A 200 -5.06 0.58 2.99
CA THR A 200 -4.85 0.62 4.44
C THR A 200 -6.14 1.02 5.18
N VAL A 201 -6.85 2.04 4.68
CA VAL A 201 -8.16 2.48 5.20
C VAL A 201 -9.15 1.32 5.18
N ARG A 202 -9.38 0.76 3.98
CA ARG A 202 -10.31 -0.36 3.78
C ARG A 202 -9.97 -1.53 4.68
N ASN A 203 -8.69 -1.85 4.81
CA ASN A 203 -8.24 -2.90 5.72
C ASN A 203 -8.63 -2.61 7.17
N CYS A 204 -8.43 -1.38 7.66
CA CYS A 204 -8.82 -1.00 9.02
C CYS A 204 -10.34 -1.08 9.26
N CYS A 205 -11.17 -0.83 8.24
CA CYS A 205 -12.62 -1.03 8.31
C CYS A 205 -13.06 -2.50 8.51
N PHE A 206 -12.16 -3.49 8.50
CA PHE A 206 -12.54 -4.86 8.90
C PHE A 206 -12.78 -5.02 10.41
N GLU A 207 -12.20 -4.12 11.22
CA GLU A 207 -12.28 -4.16 12.68
C GLU A 207 -13.59 -3.51 13.12
N THR A 208 -14.64 -4.32 13.18
CA THR A 208 -16.02 -3.89 13.50
C THR A 208 -16.12 -3.17 14.83
N ASP A 209 -15.32 -3.60 15.80
CA ASP A 209 -15.27 -2.99 17.14
C ASP A 209 -14.70 -1.57 17.13
N CYS A 210 -14.09 -1.15 16.00
CA CYS A 210 -13.51 0.17 15.82
C CYS A 210 -14.32 1.07 14.88
N HIS A 211 -15.50 0.66 14.39
CA HIS A 211 -16.29 1.48 13.46
C HIS A 211 -16.73 2.82 14.05
N SER A 212 -17.18 2.83 15.31
CA SER A 212 -17.51 4.09 16.00
C SER A 212 -16.31 5.01 16.07
N LYS A 213 -15.15 4.48 16.47
CA LYS A 213 -13.90 5.24 16.49
C LYS A 213 -13.51 5.79 15.11
N LEU A 214 -13.58 4.98 14.06
CA LEU A 214 -13.26 5.38 12.69
C LEU A 214 -14.17 6.52 12.19
N LEU A 215 -15.46 6.44 12.49
CA LEU A 215 -16.46 7.40 12.02
C LEU A 215 -16.53 8.66 12.90
N ASP A 216 -16.60 8.47 14.21
CA ASP A 216 -16.91 9.52 15.18
C ASP A 216 -15.66 10.28 15.62
N GLU A 217 -14.55 9.57 15.91
CA GLU A 217 -13.31 10.20 16.41
C GLU A 217 -12.36 10.60 15.28
N LEU A 218 -12.20 9.75 14.27
CA LEU A 218 -11.24 9.98 13.17
C LEU A 218 -11.88 10.67 11.97
N THR A 219 -13.19 10.89 12.00
CA THR A 219 -13.96 11.57 10.93
C THR A 219 -13.58 10.99 9.56
N LEU A 220 -13.63 9.66 9.43
CA LEU A 220 -13.15 8.98 8.24
C LEU A 220 -14.02 9.26 7.00
N LEU A 221 -15.32 9.47 7.20
CA LEU A 221 -16.29 9.46 6.10
C LEU A 221 -15.99 10.50 4.99
N PRO A 222 -15.71 11.78 5.28
CA PRO A 222 -15.36 12.76 4.24
C PRO A 222 -14.17 12.33 3.38
N ASN A 223 -13.15 11.72 3.99
CA ASN A 223 -11.93 11.28 3.29
C ASN A 223 -12.20 10.10 2.34
N ILE A 224 -13.28 9.35 2.55
CA ILE A 224 -13.75 8.30 1.64
C ILE A 224 -14.68 8.88 0.58
N LEU A 225 -15.59 9.79 0.93
CA LEU A 225 -16.58 10.35 0.01
C LEU A 225 -15.96 11.31 -1.00
N LEU A 226 -15.07 12.21 -0.57
CA LEU A 226 -14.49 13.22 -1.44
C LEU A 226 -13.86 12.65 -2.72
N PRO A 227 -13.01 11.60 -2.68
CA PRO A 227 -12.50 10.99 -3.91
C PRO A 227 -13.57 10.34 -4.80
N LEU A 228 -14.74 9.99 -4.26
CA LEU A 228 -15.86 9.39 -5.00
C LEU A 228 -16.83 10.43 -5.59
N MET A 229 -16.75 11.67 -5.13
CA MET A 229 -17.62 12.78 -5.57
C MET A 229 -17.05 13.51 -6.79
N GLY A 230 -17.94 13.86 -7.73
CA GLY A 230 -17.66 14.74 -8.86
C GLY A 230 -18.32 16.11 -8.68
N PRO A 231 -18.54 16.85 -9.77
CA PRO A 231 -19.10 18.21 -9.74
C PRO A 231 -20.64 18.21 -9.71
N GLU A 232 -21.27 17.12 -9.28
CA GLU A 232 -22.74 17.02 -9.27
C GLU A 232 -23.37 17.96 -8.24
N GLU A 233 -24.51 18.55 -8.62
CA GLU A 233 -25.34 19.33 -7.71
C GLU A 233 -26.32 18.40 -6.97
N TYR A 234 -26.27 18.45 -5.64
CA TYR A 234 -27.24 17.77 -4.77
C TYR A 234 -28.38 18.71 -4.42
N LYS A 235 -29.58 18.16 -4.23
CA LYS A 235 -30.72 18.95 -3.72
C LYS A 235 -30.42 19.43 -2.30
N GLU A 236 -31.05 20.52 -1.87
CA GLU A 236 -30.83 21.12 -0.54
C GLU A 236 -30.96 20.10 0.61
N GLU A 237 -32.02 19.30 0.61
CA GLU A 237 -32.25 18.23 1.61
C GLU A 237 -31.19 17.12 1.58
N GLU A 238 -30.59 16.85 0.41
CA GLU A 238 -29.51 15.87 0.25
C GLU A 238 -28.18 16.49 0.74
N MET A 239 -27.96 17.77 0.45
CA MET A 239 -26.77 18.53 0.83
C MET A 239 -26.66 18.69 2.35
N GLU A 240 -27.77 18.99 3.03
CA GLU A 240 -27.83 19.12 4.50
C GLU A 240 -27.38 17.85 5.24
N LYS A 241 -27.53 16.68 4.59
CA LYS A 241 -27.10 15.39 5.14
C LYS A 241 -25.63 15.08 4.91
N LEU A 242 -24.98 15.70 3.92
CA LEU A 242 -23.58 15.41 3.64
C LEU A 242 -22.69 15.97 4.74
N PRO A 243 -21.54 15.34 5.05
CA PRO A 243 -20.53 15.94 5.90
C PRO A 243 -20.10 17.31 5.37
N ILE A 244 -19.75 18.24 6.27
CA ILE A 244 -19.42 19.64 5.92
C ILE A 244 -18.39 19.73 4.79
N ASP A 245 -17.32 18.95 4.86
CA ASP A 245 -16.25 18.96 3.84
C ASP A 245 -16.70 18.45 2.46
N CYS A 246 -17.85 17.77 2.38
CA CYS A 246 -18.44 17.25 1.15
C CYS A 246 -19.52 18.16 0.56
N GLN A 247 -19.87 19.26 1.24
CA GLN A 247 -20.91 20.18 0.79
C GLN A 247 -20.35 21.23 -0.17
N TYR A 248 -21.18 21.64 -1.13
CA TYR A 248 -20.92 22.78 -2.03
C TYR A 248 -19.53 22.74 -2.69
N LEU A 249 -19.16 21.58 -3.23
CA LEU A 249 -17.88 21.41 -3.93
C LEU A 249 -17.82 22.28 -5.19
N GLU A 250 -16.61 22.69 -5.58
CA GLU A 250 -16.40 23.47 -6.79
C GLU A 250 -16.71 22.68 -8.07
N GLU A 251 -17.11 23.35 -9.15
CA GLU A 251 -17.33 22.73 -10.47
C GLU A 251 -16.08 22.02 -11.02
N SER A 252 -14.90 22.38 -10.54
CA SER A 252 -13.61 21.77 -10.89
C SER A 252 -13.40 20.39 -10.25
N LYS A 253 -14.26 19.99 -9.30
CA LYS A 253 -14.10 18.76 -8.52
C LYS A 253 -14.23 17.50 -9.40
N GLY A 254 -13.09 16.87 -9.66
CA GLY A 254 -13.03 15.54 -10.31
C GLY A 254 -13.11 14.39 -9.30
N ARG A 255 -13.70 13.27 -9.72
CA ARG A 255 -13.56 11.99 -9.01
C ARG A 255 -12.13 11.47 -9.13
N GLU A 256 -11.76 10.57 -8.23
CA GLU A 256 -10.55 9.75 -8.36
C GLU A 256 -10.54 9.04 -9.72
N GLU A 257 -9.45 9.17 -10.47
CA GLU A 257 -9.33 8.67 -11.83
C GLU A 257 -9.12 7.15 -11.89
N HIS A 258 -8.43 6.57 -10.90
CA HIS A 258 -8.11 5.14 -10.90
C HIS A 258 -9.28 4.28 -10.38
N PRO A 259 -9.86 3.39 -11.21
CA PRO A 259 -11.01 2.54 -10.83
C PRO A 259 -10.74 1.70 -9.58
N LYS A 260 -9.53 1.15 -9.48
CA LYS A 260 -9.12 0.34 -8.33
C LYS A 260 -9.15 1.10 -7.00
N ILE A 261 -8.80 2.39 -7.00
CA ILE A 261 -8.89 3.24 -5.81
C ILE A 261 -10.36 3.47 -5.47
N ARG A 262 -11.20 3.85 -6.45
CA ARG A 262 -12.64 4.02 -6.26
C ARG A 262 -13.30 2.76 -5.69
N ARG A 263 -13.03 1.59 -6.28
CA ARG A 263 -13.51 0.29 -5.80
C ARG A 263 -13.10 0.03 -4.36
N THR A 264 -11.85 0.32 -4.00
CA THR A 264 -11.31 0.14 -2.64
C THR A 264 -12.05 1.01 -1.62
N LEU A 265 -12.34 2.26 -1.97
CA LEU A 265 -13.09 3.19 -1.12
C LEU A 265 -14.54 2.76 -0.96
N VAL A 266 -15.19 2.31 -2.02
CA VAL A 266 -16.55 1.73 -1.96
C VAL A 266 -16.57 0.47 -1.08
N GLN A 267 -15.56 -0.41 -1.19
CA GLN A 267 -15.41 -1.56 -0.31
C GLN A 267 -15.25 -1.15 1.17
N ALA A 268 -14.57 -0.04 1.46
CA ALA A 268 -14.46 0.47 2.82
C ALA A 268 -15.83 0.89 3.39
N LEU A 269 -16.68 1.52 2.58
CA LEU A 269 -18.07 1.84 2.95
C LEU A 269 -18.88 0.57 3.18
N CYS A 270 -18.76 -0.44 2.31
CA CYS A 270 -19.41 -1.74 2.50
C CYS A 270 -19.03 -2.38 3.84
N LEU A 271 -17.74 -2.31 4.21
CA LEU A 271 -17.26 -2.86 5.47
C LEU A 271 -17.84 -2.11 6.68
N LEU A 272 -17.96 -0.79 6.61
CA LEU A 272 -18.58 0.01 7.68
C LEU A 272 -20.06 -0.37 7.91
N CYS A 273 -20.78 -0.84 6.88
CA CYS A 273 -22.14 -1.38 7.02
C CYS A 273 -22.23 -2.68 7.85
N TYR A 274 -21.12 -3.32 8.25
CA TYR A 274 -21.15 -4.55 9.06
C TYR A 274 -21.51 -4.35 10.52
N THR A 275 -21.74 -3.11 10.94
CA THR A 275 -22.24 -2.77 12.28
C THR A 275 -23.46 -1.87 12.16
N GLU A 276 -24.40 -1.98 13.10
CA GLU A 276 -25.57 -1.10 13.16
C GLU A 276 -25.18 0.38 13.24
N HIS A 277 -24.17 0.71 14.07
CA HIS A 277 -23.63 2.06 14.18
C HIS A 277 -23.17 2.60 12.83
N GLY A 278 -22.24 1.89 12.17
CA GLY A 278 -21.72 2.31 10.87
C GLY A 278 -22.80 2.40 9.81
N TRP A 279 -23.73 1.44 9.74
CA TRP A 279 -24.84 1.48 8.80
C TRP A 279 -25.75 2.71 8.99
N ASN A 280 -26.16 3.00 10.24
CA ASN A 280 -26.95 4.19 10.56
C ASN A 280 -26.18 5.45 10.19
N TYR A 281 -24.91 5.55 10.60
CA TYR A 281 -24.05 6.69 10.33
C TYR A 281 -23.96 6.98 8.82
N LEU A 282 -23.71 5.97 7.99
CA LEU A 282 -23.63 6.15 6.53
C LEU A 282 -24.97 6.61 5.94
N LYS A 283 -26.11 6.06 6.40
CA LYS A 283 -27.45 6.47 5.93
C LYS A 283 -27.80 7.90 6.32
N GLU A 284 -27.44 8.30 7.54
CA GLU A 284 -27.69 9.64 8.07
C GLU A 284 -26.79 10.70 7.43
N ASN A 285 -25.58 10.32 6.98
CA ASN A 285 -24.59 11.23 6.40
C ASN A 285 -24.56 11.22 4.86
N GLY A 286 -25.70 10.95 4.21
CA GLY A 286 -25.88 11.18 2.77
C GLY A 286 -25.11 10.24 1.83
N VAL A 287 -24.54 9.14 2.32
CA VAL A 287 -23.70 8.22 1.52
C VAL A 287 -24.47 7.62 0.33
N TYR A 288 -25.76 7.35 0.51
CA TYR A 288 -26.63 6.89 -0.57
C TYR A 288 -26.63 7.84 -1.77
N TYR A 289 -26.69 9.16 -1.53
CA TYR A 289 -26.75 10.15 -2.61
C TYR A 289 -25.45 10.19 -3.40
N VAL A 290 -24.31 10.19 -2.71
CA VAL A 290 -22.99 10.11 -3.37
C VAL A 290 -22.87 8.82 -4.18
N THR A 291 -23.32 7.69 -3.61
CA THR A 291 -23.26 6.38 -4.26
C THR A 291 -24.16 6.32 -5.50
N ARG A 292 -25.33 6.95 -5.46
CA ARG A 292 -26.26 7.08 -6.62
C ARG A 292 -25.60 7.83 -7.77
N GLU A 293 -25.02 9.00 -7.50
CA GLU A 293 -24.36 9.78 -8.55
C GLU A 293 -23.10 9.10 -9.08
N LEU A 294 -22.35 8.42 -8.21
CA LEU A 294 -21.21 7.60 -8.61
C LEU A 294 -21.66 6.45 -9.53
N HIS A 295 -22.73 5.74 -9.19
CA HIS A 295 -23.29 4.66 -10.01
C HIS A 295 -23.67 5.13 -11.42
N ASN A 296 -24.29 6.32 -11.53
CA ASN A 296 -24.69 6.89 -12.82
C ASN A 296 -23.50 7.27 -13.71
N TRP A 297 -22.37 7.64 -13.09
CA TRP A 297 -21.17 8.11 -13.80
C TRP A 297 -20.19 6.99 -14.15
N GLU A 298 -20.09 5.96 -13.29
CA GLU A 298 -19.09 4.90 -13.38
C GLU A 298 -19.27 4.02 -14.62
N LYS A 299 -18.14 3.54 -15.16
CA LYS A 299 -18.09 2.68 -16.36
C LYS A 299 -17.33 1.39 -16.14
N ASP A 300 -16.48 1.33 -15.11
CA ASP A 300 -15.74 0.12 -14.78
C ASP A 300 -16.64 -0.90 -14.09
N GLU A 301 -16.83 -2.06 -14.71
CA GLU A 301 -17.73 -3.11 -14.22
C GLU A 301 -17.40 -3.56 -12.80
N SER A 302 -16.11 -3.62 -12.43
CA SER A 302 -15.68 -4.07 -11.10
C SER A 302 -15.98 -3.05 -10.00
N VAL A 303 -16.04 -1.76 -10.37
CA VAL A 303 -16.46 -0.68 -9.47
C VAL A 303 -17.99 -0.67 -9.37
N ILE A 304 -18.70 -0.83 -10.48
CA ILE A 304 -20.17 -0.91 -10.51
C ILE A 304 -20.67 -2.03 -9.60
N GLU A 305 -20.09 -3.24 -9.68
CA GLU A 305 -20.45 -4.36 -8.79
C GLU A 305 -20.29 -4.01 -7.29
N ALA A 306 -19.20 -3.32 -6.95
CA ALA A 306 -18.97 -2.87 -5.58
C ALA A 306 -20.00 -1.80 -5.14
N ILE A 307 -20.36 -0.89 -6.05
CA ILE A 307 -21.37 0.15 -5.82
C ILE A 307 -22.75 -0.48 -5.61
N GLU A 308 -23.16 -1.41 -6.48
CA GLU A 308 -24.41 -2.14 -6.36
C GLU A 308 -24.49 -2.90 -5.04
N THR A 309 -23.38 -3.52 -4.62
CA THR A 309 -23.28 -4.17 -3.29
C THR A 309 -23.51 -3.17 -2.15
N LEU A 310 -22.89 -1.98 -2.21
CA LEU A 310 -23.10 -0.94 -1.21
C LEU A 310 -24.57 -0.48 -1.18
N LEU A 311 -25.18 -0.27 -2.35
CA LEU A 311 -26.58 0.12 -2.47
C LEU A 311 -27.51 -0.92 -1.86
N LEU A 312 -27.24 -2.22 -2.05
CA LEU A 312 -28.01 -3.30 -1.41
C LEU A 312 -27.98 -3.17 0.13
N TYR A 313 -26.86 -2.78 0.73
CA TYR A 313 -26.78 -2.55 2.17
C TYR A 313 -27.49 -1.28 2.64
N LEU A 314 -27.46 -0.20 1.84
CA LEU A 314 -28.05 1.09 2.24
C LEU A 314 -29.57 1.14 2.05
N LEU A 315 -30.11 0.38 1.09
CA LEU A 315 -31.53 0.38 0.73
C LEU A 315 -32.42 -0.46 1.65
N VAL A 316 -31.86 -1.30 2.52
CA VAL A 316 -32.66 -2.03 3.52
C VAL A 316 -33.31 -1.06 4.50
N GLU A 317 -34.55 -1.35 4.92
CA GLU A 317 -35.29 -0.50 5.86
C GLU A 317 -34.76 -0.61 7.29
N ASN A 318 -34.49 -1.84 7.73
CA ASN A 318 -34.00 -2.13 9.07
C ASN A 318 -32.60 -2.75 8.99
N TYR A 319 -31.76 -2.42 9.97
CA TYR A 319 -30.44 -3.01 10.05
C TYR A 319 -30.54 -4.53 10.18
N THR A 320 -29.86 -5.22 9.28
CA THR A 320 -29.59 -6.65 9.39
C THR A 320 -28.11 -6.82 9.14
N ALA A 321 -27.42 -7.50 10.07
CA ALA A 321 -25.99 -7.72 9.92
C ALA A 321 -25.74 -8.46 8.60
N PRO A 322 -24.88 -7.93 7.71
CA PRO A 322 -24.51 -8.63 6.48
C PRO A 322 -23.90 -10.01 6.82
N ASP A 323 -23.98 -10.95 5.89
CA ASP A 323 -23.50 -12.30 6.13
C ASP A 323 -21.96 -12.32 6.32
N ALA A 324 -21.48 -13.17 7.22
CA ALA A 324 -20.05 -13.29 7.47
C ALA A 324 -19.27 -13.72 6.20
N LYS A 325 -19.93 -14.45 5.28
CA LYS A 325 -19.38 -14.86 3.99
C LYS A 325 -19.16 -13.67 3.04
N GLY A 326 -20.05 -12.68 3.03
CA GLY A 326 -19.85 -11.43 2.31
C GLY A 326 -18.63 -10.67 2.83
N LYS A 327 -18.41 -10.67 4.16
CA LYS A 327 -17.23 -10.03 4.77
C LYS A 327 -15.95 -10.68 4.29
N GLU A 328 -15.92 -12.01 4.32
CA GLU A 328 -14.79 -12.81 3.85
C GLU A 328 -14.58 -12.68 2.33
N SER A 329 -15.64 -12.53 1.53
CA SER A 329 -15.53 -12.27 0.09
C SER A 329 -14.83 -10.93 -0.19
N ILE A 330 -15.15 -9.87 0.57
CA ILE A 330 -14.44 -8.58 0.48
C ILE A 330 -12.97 -8.73 0.93
N LEU A 331 -12.70 -9.57 1.94
CA LEU A 331 -11.34 -9.88 2.40
C LEU A 331 -10.52 -10.67 1.35
N ASN A 332 -11.18 -11.63 0.68
CA ASN A 332 -10.59 -12.57 -0.28
C ASN A 332 -10.62 -12.07 -1.73
N THR A 333 -11.26 -10.92 -1.99
CA THR A 333 -11.08 -10.20 -3.24
C THR A 333 -9.60 -9.85 -3.30
N GLU A 334 -8.83 -10.62 -4.07
CA GLU A 334 -7.38 -10.50 -4.14
C GLU A 334 -7.02 -9.02 -4.21
N LEU A 335 -6.25 -8.57 -3.22
CA LEU A 335 -5.54 -7.32 -3.34
C LEU A 335 -4.59 -7.51 -4.51
N VAL A 336 -5.04 -7.01 -5.67
CA VAL A 336 -4.24 -6.86 -6.87
C VAL A 336 -2.94 -6.24 -6.39
N ARG A 337 -1.87 -7.05 -6.34
CA ARG A 337 -0.50 -6.52 -6.42
C ARG A 337 -0.59 -5.49 -7.51
N PRO A 338 -0.21 -4.21 -7.34
CA PRO A 338 -0.22 -3.28 -8.45
C PRO A 338 0.50 -4.00 -9.58
N SER A 339 -0.27 -4.51 -10.55
CA SER A 339 0.33 -5.16 -11.69
C SER A 339 1.06 -4.04 -12.38
N GLU A 340 2.16 -4.36 -13.03
CA GLU A 340 2.94 -3.34 -13.73
C GLU A 340 2.02 -2.48 -14.62
N THR A 341 0.97 -3.07 -15.18
CA THR A 341 -0.07 -2.44 -16.00
C THR A 341 -0.93 -1.37 -15.30
N ASP A 342 -1.20 -1.47 -13.99
CA ASP A 342 -2.14 -0.57 -13.31
C ASP A 342 -1.52 0.77 -12.90
N VAL A 343 -0.18 0.81 -12.73
CA VAL A 343 0.51 1.98 -12.18
C VAL A 343 1.87 2.24 -12.83
N VAL A 344 2.03 1.84 -14.11
CA VAL A 344 3.29 1.90 -14.89
C VAL A 344 4.07 3.21 -14.69
N LYS A 345 3.38 4.35 -14.70
CA LYS A 345 4.01 5.68 -14.63
C LYS A 345 4.67 5.99 -13.27
N ASP A 346 4.19 5.36 -12.21
CA ASP A 346 4.74 5.56 -10.88
C ASP A 346 5.69 4.41 -10.50
N LEU A 347 5.88 3.40 -11.36
CA LEU A 347 6.87 2.36 -11.10
C LEU A 347 8.26 3.00 -11.04
N PRO A 348 9.11 2.60 -10.10
CA PRO A 348 10.47 3.09 -10.04
C PRO A 348 11.26 2.68 -11.28
N ASP A 349 12.21 3.54 -11.68
CA ASP A 349 13.13 3.32 -12.80
C ASP A 349 13.95 2.01 -12.71
N PHE A 350 13.94 1.36 -11.55
CA PHE A 350 14.63 0.10 -11.33
C PHE A 350 13.82 -1.16 -11.65
N ILE A 351 12.51 -1.03 -11.92
CA ILE A 351 11.60 -2.15 -12.22
C ILE A 351 11.48 -2.43 -13.72
N ILE A 352 11.82 -1.46 -14.57
CA ILE A 352 11.72 -1.54 -16.04
C ILE A 352 12.97 -2.17 -16.66
#